data_AF-A0A8X6HL58-F1
#
_entry.id   AF-A0A8X6HL58-F1
#
_cell.length_a   1.000
_cell.length_b   1.000
_cell.length_c   1.000
_cell.angle_alpha   90.00
_cell.angle_beta   90.00
_cell.angle_gamma   90.00
#
_symmetry.space_group_name_H-M   'P 1'
#
loop_
_entity.id
_entity.type
_entity.pdbx_description
1 polymer ?
#
loop_
_entity_poly.entity_id
_entity_poly.type
_entity_poly.pdbx_seq_one_letter_code
_entity_poly.pdbx_strand_id
1 'polypeptide(L)'
;MDDSNAELTSVCNTAKSVWEKLLSVYEQSSGQRLDRLMEKFFRSEKELGDDIASHIAKLQRNFSELNDELRRVAKTTLPDLLLMSRIMSTLPSEYFEFKSVWESVPIEERSVNKLTEILRLIEMRLPSKSTDSTALVATRKKFSRNLKENVTSVVSQVILLRTVGRRK
;
A
#
# COMPACT_ATOMS: atom_id res chain seq x y z
N MET A 1 -24.72 -25.66 -7.37
CA MET A 1 -24.39 -25.06 -8.68
C MET A 1 -25.20 -23.79 -8.79
N ASP A 2 -24.57 -22.69 -9.19
CA ASP A 2 -25.25 -21.41 -9.39
C ASP A 2 -26.29 -21.56 -10.51
N ASP A 3 -27.58 -21.36 -10.21
CA ASP A 3 -28.73 -21.67 -11.09
C ASP A 3 -28.61 -20.95 -12.45
N SER A 4 -27.95 -19.78 -12.44
CA SER A 4 -27.68 -18.97 -13.63
C SER A 4 -26.78 -19.67 -14.65
N ASN A 5 -25.81 -20.50 -14.21
CA ASN A 5 -24.93 -21.25 -15.11
C ASN A 5 -25.63 -22.43 -15.77
N ALA A 6 -26.63 -23.02 -15.10
CA ALA A 6 -27.45 -24.09 -15.67
C ALA A 6 -28.35 -23.56 -16.79
N GLU A 7 -28.94 -22.38 -16.59
CA GLU A 7 -29.78 -21.71 -17.60
C GLU A 7 -28.94 -21.25 -18.81
N LEU A 8 -27.75 -20.68 -18.58
CA LEU A 8 -26.82 -20.24 -19.64
C LEU A 8 -26.32 -21.36 -20.55
N THR A 9 -26.23 -22.59 -20.04
CA THR A 9 -25.74 -23.75 -20.80
C THR A 9 -26.85 -24.60 -21.40
N SER A 10 -28.11 -24.35 -21.04
CA SER A 10 -29.31 -25.09 -21.51
C SER A 10 -29.51 -25.06 -23.03
N VAL A 11 -29.01 -24.01 -23.70
CA VAL A 11 -29.09 -23.83 -25.17
C VAL A 11 -27.93 -24.50 -25.93
N CYS A 12 -26.96 -25.08 -25.23
CA CYS A 12 -25.79 -25.69 -25.84
C CYS A 12 -26.07 -27.15 -26.21
N ASN A 13 -25.97 -27.49 -27.49
CA ASN A 13 -26.29 -28.84 -27.99
C ASN A 13 -25.10 -29.82 -27.94
N THR A 14 -23.92 -29.37 -27.53
CA THR A 14 -22.71 -30.20 -27.45
C THR A 14 -21.94 -29.92 -26.16
N ALA A 15 -21.26 -30.94 -25.63
CA ALA A 15 -20.38 -30.79 -24.47
C ALA A 15 -19.28 -29.72 -24.69
N LYS A 16 -18.77 -29.63 -25.93
CA LYS A 16 -17.81 -28.59 -26.32
C LYS A 16 -18.39 -27.19 -26.16
N SER A 17 -19.60 -26.95 -26.66
CA SER A 17 -20.29 -25.65 -26.55
C SER A 17 -20.59 -25.29 -25.09
N VAL A 18 -20.96 -26.27 -24.26
CA VAL A 18 -21.15 -26.06 -22.81
C VAL A 18 -19.84 -25.61 -22.16
N TRP A 19 -18.74 -26.31 -22.46
CA TRP A 19 -17.41 -25.98 -21.92
C TRP A 19 -16.94 -24.59 -22.33
N GLU A 20 -17.03 -24.24 -23.62
CA GLU A 20 -16.63 -22.92 -24.13
C GLU A 20 -17.46 -21.79 -23.51
N LYS A 21 -18.78 -22.00 -23.32
CA LYS A 21 -19.66 -21.02 -22.66
C LYS A 21 -19.26 -20.78 -21.20
N LEU A 22 -19.05 -21.85 -20.44
CA LEU A 22 -18.64 -21.78 -19.04
C LEU A 22 -17.25 -21.14 -18.90
N LEU A 23 -16.31 -21.51 -19.78
CA LEU A 23 -14.97 -20.93 -19.81
C LEU A 23 -15.03 -19.42 -20.04
N SER A 24 -15.83 -18.97 -21.02
CA SER A 24 -16.01 -17.54 -21.31
C SER A 24 -16.59 -16.76 -20.13
N VAL A 25 -17.63 -17.29 -19.45
CA VAL A 25 -18.21 -16.65 -18.26
C VAL A 25 -17.18 -16.55 -17.13
N TYR A 26 -16.41 -17.61 -16.91
CA TYR A 26 -15.40 -17.64 -15.87
C TYR A 26 -14.24 -16.67 -16.16
N GLU A 27 -13.77 -16.60 -17.41
CA GLU A 27 -12.76 -15.64 -17.86
C GLU A 27 -13.25 -14.19 -17.72
N GLN A 28 -14.48 -13.91 -18.13
CA GLN A 28 -15.09 -12.58 -17.99
C GLN A 28 -15.19 -12.16 -16.52
N SER A 29 -15.68 -13.05 -15.64
CA SER A 29 -15.76 -12.81 -14.19
C SER A 29 -14.38 -12.52 -13.59
N SER A 30 -13.36 -13.24 -14.06
CA SER A 30 -11.96 -13.06 -13.65
C SER A 30 -11.41 -11.68 -14.04
N GLY A 31 -11.68 -11.22 -15.27
CA GLY A 31 -11.28 -9.89 -15.74
C GLY A 31 -11.97 -8.77 -14.95
N GLN A 32 -13.30 -8.85 -14.79
CA GLN A 32 -14.07 -7.85 -14.04
C GLN A 32 -13.64 -7.76 -12.56
N ARG A 33 -13.34 -8.91 -11.95
CA ARG A 33 -12.82 -8.95 -10.58
C ARG A 33 -11.46 -8.26 -10.49
N LEU A 34 -10.57 -8.51 -11.44
CA LEU A 34 -9.27 -7.85 -11.50
C LEU A 34 -9.41 -6.33 -11.62
N ASP A 35 -10.26 -5.84 -12.54
CA ASP A 35 -10.52 -4.41 -12.73
C ASP A 35 -11.03 -3.75 -11.44
N ARG A 36 -12.00 -4.37 -10.77
CA ARG A 36 -12.53 -3.88 -9.49
C ARG A 36 -11.46 -3.83 -8.40
N LEU A 37 -10.57 -4.84 -8.33
CA LEU A 37 -9.49 -4.88 -7.34
C LEU A 37 -8.43 -3.81 -7.62
N MET A 38 -8.08 -3.58 -8.89
CA MET A 38 -7.21 -2.47 -9.28
C MET A 38 -7.82 -1.13 -8.87
N GLU A 39 -9.08 -0.88 -9.21
CA GLU A 39 -9.77 0.35 -8.85
C GLU A 39 -9.81 0.57 -7.33
N LYS A 40 -10.15 -0.48 -6.56
CA LYS A 40 -10.16 -0.43 -5.09
C LYS A 40 -8.77 -0.08 -4.53
N PHE A 41 -7.70 -0.66 -5.07
CA PHE A 41 -6.34 -0.37 -4.63
C PHE A 41 -5.91 1.06 -4.97
N PHE A 42 -6.18 1.53 -6.18
CA PHE A 42 -5.75 2.86 -6.64
C PHE A 42 -6.64 4.01 -6.14
N ARG A 43 -7.89 3.76 -5.72
CA ARG A 43 -8.74 4.79 -5.11
C ARG A 43 -8.63 4.90 -3.59
N SER A 44 -7.98 3.92 -2.94
CA SER A 44 -7.81 3.93 -1.49
C SER A 44 -6.97 5.13 -1.06
N GLU A 45 -7.51 5.97 -0.18
CA GLU A 45 -6.85 7.15 0.40
C GLU A 45 -6.94 7.07 1.93
N LYS A 46 -6.03 7.75 2.65
CA LYS A 46 -6.08 7.74 4.12
C LYS A 46 -7.26 8.59 4.60
N GLU A 47 -8.17 7.99 5.33
CA GLU A 47 -9.27 8.72 5.97
C GLU A 47 -8.76 9.53 7.20
N LEU A 48 -9.44 10.64 7.50
CA LEU A 48 -9.07 11.54 8.60
C LEU A 48 -9.19 10.90 9.99
N GLY A 49 -10.02 9.85 10.13
CA GLY A 49 -10.25 9.14 11.39
C GLY A 49 -9.46 7.83 11.55
N ASP A 50 -8.90 7.29 10.47
CA ASP A 50 -8.07 6.09 10.54
C ASP A 50 -6.68 6.44 11.09
N ASP A 51 -6.15 5.62 11.98
CA ASP A 51 -4.73 5.65 12.28
C ASP A 51 -3.90 5.11 11.10
N ILE A 52 -2.62 5.48 11.05
CA ILE A 52 -1.69 5.08 9.99
C ILE A 52 -1.56 3.57 9.87
N ALA A 53 -1.55 2.84 11.00
CA ALA A 53 -1.38 1.39 10.99
C ALA A 53 -2.58 0.71 10.34
N SER A 54 -3.79 1.14 10.70
CA SER A 54 -5.05 0.68 10.13
C SER A 54 -5.12 0.97 8.64
N HIS A 55 -4.74 2.18 8.21
CA HIS A 55 -4.69 2.53 6.79
C HIS A 55 -3.71 1.66 5.99
N ILE A 56 -2.49 1.48 6.49
CA ILE A 56 -1.48 0.63 5.84
C ILE A 56 -1.98 -0.82 5.77
N ALA A 57 -2.60 -1.35 6.83
CA ALA A 57 -3.15 -2.70 6.83
C ALA A 57 -4.26 -2.88 5.77
N LYS A 58 -5.14 -1.88 5.61
CA LYS A 58 -6.16 -1.87 4.54
C LYS A 58 -5.50 -1.91 3.15
N LEU A 59 -4.46 -1.10 2.92
CA LEU A 59 -3.71 -1.10 1.65
C LEU A 59 -2.99 -2.43 1.39
N GLN A 60 -2.32 -3.00 2.39
CA GLN A 60 -1.65 -4.30 2.28
C GLN A 60 -2.64 -5.41 1.94
N ARG A 61 -3.80 -5.43 2.58
CA ARG A 61 -4.88 -6.37 2.28
C ARG A 61 -5.36 -6.22 0.83
N ASN A 62 -5.66 -5.00 0.40
CA ASN A 62 -6.11 -4.73 -0.98
C ASN A 62 -5.04 -5.14 -2.01
N PHE A 63 -3.78 -4.88 -1.72
CA PHE A 63 -2.66 -5.27 -2.57
C PHE A 63 -2.48 -6.79 -2.65
N SER A 64 -2.64 -7.51 -1.53
CA SER A 64 -2.61 -8.98 -1.51
C SER A 64 -3.75 -9.56 -2.34
N GLU A 65 -4.99 -9.10 -2.11
CA GLU A 65 -6.17 -9.55 -2.88
C GLU A 65 -5.97 -9.32 -4.39
N LEU A 66 -5.41 -8.17 -4.78
CA LEU A 66 -5.08 -7.85 -6.17
C LEU A 66 -3.98 -8.78 -6.74
N ASN A 67 -2.90 -9.01 -5.98
CA ASN A 67 -1.81 -9.86 -6.41
C ASN A 67 -2.21 -11.34 -6.54
N ASP A 68 -3.11 -11.82 -5.68
CA ASP A 68 -3.65 -13.18 -5.79
C ASP A 68 -4.45 -13.35 -7.09
N GLU A 69 -5.23 -12.33 -7.46
CA GLU A 69 -6.00 -12.35 -8.71
C GLU A 69 -5.10 -12.21 -9.94
N LEU A 70 -4.10 -11.30 -9.91
CA LEU A 70 -3.09 -11.17 -10.97
C LEU A 70 -2.30 -12.47 -11.17
N ARG A 71 -1.95 -13.16 -10.08
CA ARG A 71 -1.26 -14.44 -10.14
C ARG A 71 -2.16 -15.51 -10.76
N ARG A 72 -3.46 -15.49 -10.46
CA ARG A 72 -4.44 -16.44 -11.00
C ARG A 72 -4.61 -16.25 -12.51
N VAL A 73 -4.88 -15.01 -12.95
CA VAL A 73 -5.31 -14.64 -14.31
C VAL A 73 -4.13 -14.41 -15.25
N ALA A 74 -3.11 -13.65 -14.81
CA ALA A 74 -2.01 -13.19 -15.66
C ALA A 74 -0.63 -13.78 -15.28
N LYS A 75 -0.59 -14.70 -14.32
CA LYS A 75 0.64 -15.37 -13.82
C LYS A 75 1.75 -14.38 -13.41
N THR A 76 1.35 -13.21 -12.93
CA THR A 76 2.25 -12.13 -12.54
C THR A 76 1.88 -11.55 -11.18
N THR A 77 2.75 -10.71 -10.63
CA THR A 77 2.52 -9.97 -9.39
C THR A 77 3.10 -8.58 -9.51
N LEU A 78 2.49 -7.62 -8.83
CA LEU A 78 3.01 -6.29 -8.64
C LEU A 78 4.17 -6.31 -7.65
N PRO A 79 5.26 -5.55 -7.89
CA PRO A 79 6.36 -5.43 -6.95
C PRO A 79 5.96 -4.62 -5.71
N ASP A 80 6.55 -4.96 -4.55
CA ASP A 80 6.36 -4.24 -3.29
C ASP A 80 6.69 -2.74 -3.37
N LEU A 81 7.53 -2.35 -4.34
CA LEU A 81 7.80 -0.96 -4.66
C LEU A 81 6.51 -0.17 -4.94
N LEU A 82 5.54 -0.77 -5.64
CA LEU A 82 4.25 -0.12 -5.91
C LEU A 82 3.42 0.05 -4.65
N LEU A 83 3.42 -0.94 -3.75
CA LEU A 83 2.74 -0.83 -2.46
C LEU A 83 3.36 0.29 -1.62
N MET A 84 4.69 0.34 -1.50
CA MET A 84 5.38 1.42 -0.79
C MET A 84 5.07 2.78 -1.41
N SER A 85 5.11 2.90 -2.74
CA SER A 85 4.75 4.13 -3.45
C SER A 85 3.31 4.54 -3.18
N ARG A 86 2.36 3.59 -3.16
CA ARG A 86 0.96 3.90 -2.85
C ARG A 86 0.79 4.36 -1.42
N ILE A 87 1.39 3.67 -0.45
CA ILE A 87 1.38 4.12 0.96
C ILE A 87 1.80 5.59 1.03
N MET A 88 2.96 5.97 0.46
CA MET A 88 3.45 7.35 0.46
C MET A 88 2.49 8.34 -0.21
N SER A 89 1.93 7.97 -1.36
CA SER A 89 1.04 8.86 -2.13
C SER A 89 -0.28 9.16 -1.41
N THR A 90 -0.79 8.20 -0.63
CA THR A 90 -2.08 8.31 0.09
C THR A 90 -2.00 9.06 1.42
N LEU A 91 -0.79 9.46 1.84
CA LEU A 91 -0.63 10.18 3.09
C LEU A 91 -1.04 11.65 2.96
N PRO A 92 -1.77 12.19 3.96
CA PRO A 92 -2.12 13.60 4.05
C PRO A 92 -0.91 14.54 4.09
N SER A 93 -1.16 15.84 3.87
CA SER A 93 -0.12 16.89 3.78
C SER A 93 0.70 17.06 5.06
N GLU A 94 0.16 16.66 6.21
CA GLU A 94 0.81 16.66 7.52
C GLU A 94 2.08 15.78 7.54
N TYR A 95 2.17 14.82 6.61
CA TYR A 95 3.30 13.91 6.45
C TYR A 95 4.34 14.39 5.41
N PHE A 96 4.20 15.62 4.87
CA PHE A 96 5.05 16.11 3.77
C PHE A 96 6.56 16.08 4.06
N GLU A 97 6.99 16.60 5.22
CA GLU A 97 8.41 16.59 5.62
C GLU A 97 8.98 15.17 5.68
N PHE A 98 8.14 14.18 5.98
CA PHE A 98 8.53 12.78 5.98
C PHE A 98 8.64 12.20 4.57
N LYS A 99 7.75 12.58 3.63
CA LYS A 99 7.83 12.14 2.23
C LYS A 99 9.22 12.40 1.65
N SER A 100 9.75 13.61 1.87
CA SER A 100 11.09 14.01 1.43
C SER A 100 12.21 13.14 2.03
N VAL A 101 12.09 12.72 3.29
CA VAL A 101 13.10 11.89 3.94
C VAL A 101 13.05 10.45 3.43
N TRP A 102 11.86 9.88 3.27
CA TRP A 102 11.70 8.55 2.68
C TRP A 102 12.25 8.48 1.25
N GLU A 103 12.07 9.54 0.47
CA GLU A 103 12.62 9.67 -0.88
C GLU A 103 14.16 9.64 -0.91
N SER A 104 14.84 10.01 0.18
CA SER A 104 16.31 9.93 0.29
C SER A 104 16.84 8.53 0.65
N VAL A 105 16.00 7.63 1.15
CA VAL A 105 16.41 6.25 1.49
C VAL A 105 16.68 5.49 0.19
N PRO A 106 17.81 4.80 -0.01
CA PRO A 106 18.06 4.03 -1.24
C PRO A 106 17.03 2.92 -1.42
N ILE A 107 16.65 2.63 -2.68
CA ILE A 107 15.54 1.73 -3.01
C ILE A 107 15.77 0.31 -2.44
N GLU A 108 17.02 -0.15 -2.44
CA GLU A 108 17.44 -1.47 -1.97
C GLU A 108 17.24 -1.64 -0.46
N GLU A 109 17.11 -0.53 0.27
CA GLU A 109 16.89 -0.54 1.71
C GLU A 109 15.42 -0.39 2.10
N ARG A 110 14.56 -0.03 1.14
CA ARG A 110 13.15 0.23 1.39
C ARG A 110 12.40 -1.08 1.54
N SER A 111 11.58 -1.14 2.58
CA SER A 111 10.62 -2.22 2.77
C SER A 111 9.35 -1.67 3.40
N VAL A 112 8.23 -2.37 3.18
CA VAL A 112 6.93 -1.99 3.76
C VAL A 112 7.00 -1.96 5.29
N ASN A 113 7.74 -2.88 5.92
CA ASN A 113 7.90 -2.92 7.37
C ASN A 113 8.61 -1.67 7.91
N LYS A 114 9.75 -1.29 7.30
CA LYS A 114 10.49 -0.07 7.69
C LYS A 114 9.64 1.17 7.49
N LEU A 115 8.94 1.26 6.35
CA LEU A 115 8.04 2.36 6.07
C LEU A 115 6.95 2.48 7.14
N THR A 116 6.34 1.35 7.51
CA THR A 116 5.27 1.29 8.51
C THR A 116 5.76 1.72 9.89
N GLU A 117 6.93 1.25 10.31
CA GLU A 117 7.54 1.62 11.60
C GLU A 117 7.82 3.11 11.68
N ILE A 118 8.44 3.69 10.64
CA ILE A 118 8.75 5.12 10.61
C ILE A 118 7.46 5.95 10.65
N LEU A 119 6.44 5.56 9.88
CA LEU A 119 5.16 6.26 9.85
C LEU A 119 4.42 6.23 11.18
N ARG A 120 4.44 5.10 11.90
CA ARG A 120 3.86 5.00 13.25
C ARG A 120 4.57 5.92 14.24
N LEU A 121 5.90 5.97 14.20
CA LEU A 121 6.69 6.86 15.08
C LEU A 121 6.39 8.34 14.82
N ILE A 122 6.08 8.70 13.57
CA ILE A 122 5.68 10.06 13.19
C ILE A 122 4.27 10.37 13.67
N GLU A 123 3.32 9.45 13.52
CA GLU A 123 1.95 9.61 13.98
C GLU A 123 1.89 9.90 15.49
N MET A 124 2.66 9.18 16.31
CA MET A 124 2.76 9.42 17.77
C MET A 124 3.30 10.81 18.13
N ARG A 125 3.98 11.44 17.18
CA ARG A 125 4.78 12.64 17.34
C ARG A 125 4.11 13.87 16.73
N LEU A 126 3.15 13.67 15.83
CA LEU A 126 2.29 14.71 15.30
C LEU A 126 1.44 15.27 16.45
N PRO A 127 1.31 16.61 16.57
CA PRO A 127 0.45 17.18 17.57
C PRO A 127 -0.97 16.65 17.37
N SER A 128 -1.60 16.18 18.46
CA SER A 128 -3.04 15.88 18.43
C SER A 128 -3.77 17.12 17.97
N LYS A 129 -4.89 16.94 17.26
CA LYS A 129 -5.66 18.01 16.64
C LYS A 129 -6.40 18.83 17.72
N SER A 130 -5.69 19.42 18.68
CA SER A 130 -6.22 20.47 19.55
C SER A 130 -6.14 21.80 18.81
N THR A 131 -7.29 22.42 18.69
CA THR A 131 -7.51 23.75 18.16
C THR A 131 -6.71 24.77 18.97
N ASP A 132 -5.62 25.31 18.42
CA ASP A 132 -5.11 26.65 18.71
C ASP A 132 -4.03 27.06 17.68
N SER A 133 -4.41 27.93 16.75
CA SER A 133 -3.69 28.18 15.49
C SER A 133 -2.41 29.03 15.59
N THR A 134 -2.02 29.53 16.76
CA THR A 134 -0.86 30.44 16.86
C THR A 134 0.38 29.78 17.46
N ALA A 135 0.22 28.76 18.32
CA ALA A 135 1.33 27.96 18.87
C ALA A 135 1.84 26.87 17.89
N LEU A 136 1.07 26.60 16.83
CA LEU A 136 1.29 25.49 15.90
C LEU A 136 2.52 25.69 15.00
N VAL A 137 2.84 26.94 14.63
CA VAL A 137 3.96 27.23 13.72
C VAL A 137 5.32 27.03 14.39
N ALA A 138 5.48 27.49 15.64
CA ALA A 138 6.72 27.31 16.39
C ALA A 138 6.98 25.84 16.74
N THR A 139 5.92 25.13 17.14
CA THR A 139 5.97 23.70 17.45
C THR A 139 6.27 22.88 16.20
N ARG A 140 5.67 23.20 15.04
CA ARG A 140 5.96 22.54 13.76
C ARG A 140 7.40 22.71 13.32
N LYS A 141 8.01 23.89 13.52
CA LYS A 141 9.40 24.15 13.15
C LYS A 141 10.38 23.36 14.03
N LYS A 142 10.16 23.35 15.35
CA LYS A 142 10.94 22.57 16.33
C LYS A 142 10.74 21.06 16.12
N PHE A 143 9.53 20.64 15.80
CA PHE A 143 9.19 19.26 15.48
C PHE A 143 9.89 18.77 14.21
N SER A 144 9.83 19.54 13.12
CA SER A 144 10.52 19.18 11.87
C SER A 144 12.03 19.02 12.06
N ARG A 145 12.64 19.86 12.92
CA ARG A 145 14.07 19.82 13.21
C ARG A 145 14.44 18.55 14.01
N ASN A 146 13.69 18.23 15.07
CA ASN A 146 13.89 17.00 15.85
C ASN A 146 13.60 15.72 15.04
N LEU A 147 12.62 15.76 14.13
CA LEU A 147 12.32 14.62 13.27
C LEU A 147 13.43 14.41 12.24
N LYS A 148 13.94 15.48 11.63
CA LYS A 148 15.13 15.41 10.75
C LYS A 148 16.32 14.82 11.50
N GLU A 149 16.65 15.33 12.69
CA GLU A 149 17.76 14.81 13.50
C GLU A 149 17.60 13.33 13.88
N ASN A 150 16.41 12.92 14.33
CA ASN A 150 16.15 11.51 14.69
C ASN A 150 16.15 10.58 13.49
N VAL A 151 15.56 10.97 12.36
CA VAL A 151 15.54 10.11 11.17
C VAL A 151 16.92 10.07 10.52
N THR A 152 17.65 11.19 10.46
CA THR A 152 19.06 11.20 10.05
C THR A 152 19.91 10.31 10.96
N SER A 153 19.65 10.30 12.27
CA SER A 153 20.30 9.39 13.22
C SER A 153 19.97 7.92 12.94
N VAL A 154 18.70 7.57 12.72
CA VAL A 154 18.28 6.19 12.38
C VAL A 154 18.86 5.74 11.04
N VAL A 155 18.80 6.57 10.00
CA VAL A 155 19.40 6.28 8.69
C VAL A 155 20.92 6.14 8.81
N SER A 156 21.59 7.02 9.58
CA SER A 156 23.02 6.93 9.83
C SER A 156 23.42 5.67 10.61
N GLN A 157 22.63 5.25 11.60
CA GLN A 157 22.84 3.99 12.33
C GLN A 157 22.67 2.76 11.42
N VAL A 158 21.66 2.77 10.55
CA VAL A 158 21.43 1.70 9.56
C VAL A 158 22.59 1.62 8.55
N ILE A 159 23.14 2.77 8.12
CA ILE A 159 24.32 2.82 7.24
C ILE A 159 25.59 2.34 7.98
N LEU A 160 25.81 2.78 9.23
CA LEU A 160 26.97 2.40 10.05
C LEU A 160 27.03 0.89 10.30
N LEU A 161 25.90 0.24 10.60
CA LEU A 161 25.83 -1.21 10.80
C LEU A 161 26.27 -2.02 9.57
N ARG A 162 26.13 -1.47 8.35
CA ARG A 162 26.60 -2.10 7.10
C ARG A 162 28.11 -2.01 6.89
N THR A 163 28.74 -0.93 7.35
CA THR A 163 30.20 -0.76 7.24
C THR A 163 30.96 -1.70 8.18
N VAL A 164 30.34 -2.08 9.29
CA VAL A 164 30.88 -3.06 10.25
C VAL A 164 30.65 -4.50 9.75
N GLY A 165 29.50 -4.79 9.12
CA GLY A 165 29.17 -6.13 8.61
C GLY A 165 29.87 -6.55 7.30
N ARG A 166 30.48 -5.62 6.55
CA ARG A 166 31.25 -5.92 5.32
C ARG A 166 32.75 -6.15 5.56
N ARG A 167 33.25 -6.01 6.79
CA ARG A 167 34.63 -6.33 7.18
C ARG A 167 34.70 -7.65 7.94
N LYS A 168 34.22 -8.75 7.36
CA LYS A 168 34.62 -10.12 7.71
C LYS A 168 34.51 -11.00 6.49
#